data_AF-B0EFQ5-F1
#
_entry.id   AF-B0EFQ5-F1
#
_cell.length_a   1.000
_cell.length_b   1.000
_cell.length_c   1.000
_cell.angle_alpha   90.00
_cell.angle_beta   90.00
_cell.angle_gamma   90.00
#
_symmetry.space_group_name_H-M   'P 1'
#
loop_
_entity.id
_entity.type
_entity.pdbx_description
1 polymer ?
#
loop_
_entity_poly.entity_id
_entity_poly.type
_entity_poly.pdbx_seq_one_letter_code
_entity_poly.pdbx_strand_id
1 'polypeptide(L)'
;MVNAENMLNKLEEEYYEILMDYYDKQQRIVWCINRLSSIALNGRINSSNEYLDLLIDSENEQKKSGYKERIEGYKELKQENEMIDYIMKKSITQKSKQEIKVELARKMNELKQGEKSTLDKSIQKLSKICFSC
;
A
#
# COMPACT_ATOMS: atom_id res chain seq x y z
N MET A 1 2.98 26.85 -21.92
CA MET A 1 1.92 25.84 -22.16
C MET A 1 2.37 24.54 -21.52
N VAL A 2 1.59 23.99 -20.60
CA VAL A 2 1.85 22.64 -20.09
C VAL A 2 1.44 21.67 -21.20
N ASN A 3 2.39 20.94 -21.78
CA ASN A 3 2.10 19.87 -22.75
C ASN A 3 1.81 18.57 -21.98
N ALA A 4 1.02 17.66 -22.58
CA ALA A 4 0.64 16.38 -22.00
C ALA A 4 1.85 15.55 -21.51
N GLU A 5 2.96 15.60 -22.24
CA GLU A 5 4.21 14.93 -21.86
C GLU A 5 4.81 15.46 -20.54
N ASN A 6 4.72 16.78 -20.29
CA ASN A 6 5.18 17.36 -19.03
C ASN A 6 4.26 16.98 -17.86
N MET A 7 2.94 16.84 -18.09
CA MET A 7 2.01 16.35 -17.06
C MET A 7 2.29 14.88 -16.72
N LEU A 8 2.54 14.05 -17.74
CA LEU A 8 2.85 12.63 -17.56
C LEU A 8 4.14 12.46 -16.74
N ASN A 9 5.21 13.17 -17.10
CA ASN A 9 6.48 13.08 -16.38
C ASN A 9 6.35 13.53 -14.91
N LYS A 10 5.55 14.57 -14.63
CA LYS A 10 5.29 15.02 -13.25
C LYS A 10 4.51 13.97 -12.46
N LEU A 11 3.50 13.34 -13.07
CA LEU A 11 2.73 12.27 -12.45
C LEU A 11 3.59 11.03 -12.17
N GLU A 12 4.53 10.71 -13.06
CA GLU A 12 5.51 9.63 -12.85
C GLU A 12 6.41 9.89 -11.64
N GLU A 13 6.91 11.12 -11.51
CA GLU A 13 7.73 11.55 -10.38
C GLU A 13 6.96 11.48 -9.06
N GLU A 14 5.76 12.07 -9.01
CA GLU A 14 4.89 12.06 -7.83
C GLU A 14 4.53 10.62 -7.41
N TYR A 15 4.21 9.75 -8.38
CA TYR A 15 3.90 8.36 -8.10
C TYR A 15 5.11 7.60 -7.53
N TYR A 16 6.31 7.84 -8.07
CA TYR A 16 7.53 7.25 -7.55
C TYR A 16 7.82 7.72 -6.12
N GLU A 17 7.71 9.01 -5.84
CA GLU A 17 7.90 9.56 -4.50
C GLU A 17 6.95 8.92 -3.48
N ILE A 18 5.67 8.82 -3.81
CA ILE A 18 4.65 8.17 -2.97
C ILE A 18 5.01 6.70 -2.70
N LEU A 19 5.46 5.97 -3.72
CA LEU A 19 5.87 4.57 -3.56
C LEU A 19 7.09 4.42 -2.64
N MET A 20 8.05 5.31 -2.74
CA MET A 20 9.28 5.28 -1.93
C MET A 20 8.99 5.64 -0.48
N ASP A 21 8.18 6.67 -0.23
CA ASP A 21 7.73 7.05 1.10
C ASP A 21 6.87 5.94 1.74
N TYR A 22 5.97 5.33 0.97
CA TYR A 22 5.20 4.16 1.42
C TYR A 22 6.12 3.00 1.84
N TYR A 23 7.13 2.69 1.03
CA TYR A 23 8.12 1.65 1.36
C TYR A 23 8.85 1.96 2.67
N ASP A 24 9.34 3.19 2.83
CA ASP A 24 10.09 3.59 4.03
C ASP A 24 9.24 3.53 5.30
N LYS A 25 7.97 3.95 5.20
CA LYS A 25 7.01 3.80 6.29
C LYS A 25 6.78 2.33 6.64
N GLN A 26 6.63 1.44 5.67
CA GLN A 26 6.49 0.01 5.93
C GLN A 26 7.72 -0.57 6.63
N GLN A 27 8.93 -0.24 6.16
CA GLN A 27 10.18 -0.71 6.79
C GLN A 27 10.31 -0.17 8.22
N ARG A 28 9.93 1.09 8.45
CA ARG A 28 9.91 1.68 9.79
C ARG A 28 8.95 0.94 10.72
N ILE A 29 7.75 0.61 10.24
CA ILE A 29 6.76 -0.16 11.00
C ILE A 29 7.32 -1.55 11.35
N VAL A 30 7.88 -2.28 10.38
CA VAL A 30 8.51 -3.59 10.61
C VAL A 30 9.61 -3.51 11.66
N TRP A 31 10.48 -2.50 11.57
CA TRP A 31 11.53 -2.28 12.57
C TRP A 31 10.94 -2.01 13.96
N CYS A 32 9.92 -1.16 14.06
CA CYS A 32 9.24 -0.88 15.33
C CYS A 32 8.61 -2.14 15.92
N ILE A 33 7.88 -2.92 15.11
CA ILE A 33 7.25 -4.18 15.54
C ILE A 33 8.32 -5.13 16.08
N ASN A 34 9.38 -5.38 15.32
CA ASN A 34 10.45 -6.28 15.76
C ASN A 34 11.12 -5.78 17.05
N ARG A 35 11.33 -4.47 17.19
CA ARG A 35 11.95 -3.89 18.38
C ARG A 35 11.03 -4.05 19.60
N LEU A 36 9.75 -3.74 19.47
CA LEU A 36 8.77 -3.88 20.55
C LEU A 36 8.56 -5.36 20.91
N SER A 37 8.46 -6.24 19.93
CA SER A 37 8.42 -7.69 20.15
C SER A 37 9.65 -8.20 20.89
N SER A 38 10.85 -7.68 20.61
CA SER A 38 12.08 -8.11 21.30
C SER A 38 12.13 -7.76 22.80
N ILE A 39 11.35 -6.77 23.23
CA ILE A 39 11.27 -6.36 24.64
C ILE A 39 10.01 -6.87 25.34
N ALA A 40 9.02 -7.34 24.58
CA ALA A 40 7.78 -7.91 25.12
C ALA A 40 8.03 -9.31 25.70
N LEU A 41 7.44 -9.59 26.87
CA LEU A 41 7.59 -10.89 27.53
C LEU A 41 7.12 -12.07 26.67
N ASN A 42 6.08 -11.87 25.86
CA ASN A 42 5.48 -12.89 25.00
C ASN A 42 5.87 -12.74 23.51
N GLY A 43 6.79 -11.84 23.18
CA GLY A 43 7.20 -11.57 21.80
C GLY A 43 6.16 -10.87 20.93
N ARG A 44 5.02 -10.42 21.49
CA ARG A 44 3.93 -9.76 20.75
C ARG A 44 3.75 -8.34 21.25
N ILE A 45 3.43 -7.44 20.32
CA ILE A 45 3.24 -6.02 20.63
C ILE A 45 1.85 -5.71 21.20
N ASN A 46 0.89 -6.61 20.98
CA ASN A 46 -0.46 -6.49 21.48
C ASN A 46 -0.99 -7.86 21.96
N SER A 47 -2.14 -7.85 22.62
CA SER A 47 -2.86 -9.04 23.05
C SER A 47 -3.30 -9.88 21.85
N SER A 48 -3.46 -11.20 22.03
CA SER A 48 -3.96 -12.07 20.96
C SER A 48 -5.43 -11.76 20.65
N ASN A 49 -5.85 -11.97 19.40
CA ASN A 49 -7.24 -11.74 19.00
C ASN A 49 -8.21 -12.63 19.78
N GLU A 50 -7.82 -13.86 20.09
CA GLU A 50 -8.62 -14.78 20.90
C GLU A 50 -8.81 -14.26 22.33
N TYR A 51 -7.77 -13.65 22.91
CA TYR A 51 -7.90 -13.03 24.24
C TYR A 51 -8.74 -11.76 24.21
N LEU A 52 -8.61 -10.94 23.17
CA LEU A 52 -9.47 -9.76 22.97
C LEU A 52 -10.95 -10.16 22.81
N ASP A 53 -11.25 -11.28 22.15
CA ASP A 53 -12.60 -11.82 22.05
C ASP A 53 -13.17 -12.20 23.42
N LEU A 54 -12.39 -12.88 24.25
CA LEU A 54 -12.78 -13.19 25.63
C LEU A 54 -13.05 -11.92 26.46
N LEU A 55 -12.25 -10.87 26.28
CA LEU A 55 -12.47 -9.59 26.96
C LEU A 55 -13.78 -8.94 26.50
N ILE A 56 -14.04 -8.91 25.19
CA ILE A 56 -15.28 -8.37 24.63
C ILE A 56 -16.51 -9.11 25.17
N ASP A 57 -16.47 -10.45 25.20
CA ASP A 57 -17.56 -11.27 25.73
C ASP A 57 -17.79 -10.95 27.22
N SER A 58 -16.72 -10.88 28.01
CA SER A 58 -16.82 -10.56 29.43
C SER A 58 -17.39 -9.16 29.70
N GLU A 59 -17.06 -8.17 28.87
CA GLU A 59 -17.61 -6.81 28.97
C GLU A 59 -19.10 -6.77 28.61
N ASN A 60 -19.51 -7.54 27.59
CA ASN A 60 -20.90 -7.67 27.17
C ASN A 60 -21.77 -8.35 28.24
N GLU A 61 -21.20 -9.31 28.98
CA GLU A 61 -21.88 -9.98 30.10
C GLU A 61 -22.00 -9.07 31.32
N GLN A 62 -20.89 -8.45 31.72
CA GLN A 62 -20.82 -7.67 32.97
C GLN A 62 -21.50 -6.30 32.87
N LYS A 63 -21.47 -5.67 31.68
CA LYS A 63 -22.06 -4.35 31.39
C LYS A 63 -21.71 -3.28 32.43
N LYS A 64 -20.48 -3.34 32.95
CA LYS A 64 -19.95 -2.34 33.89
C LYS A 64 -19.93 -0.96 33.23
N SER A 65 -19.92 0.10 34.03
CA SER A 65 -19.79 1.46 33.49
C SER A 65 -18.59 1.56 32.53
N GLY A 66 -18.79 2.19 31.37
CA GLY A 66 -17.78 2.34 30.33
C GLY A 66 -17.49 1.09 29.48
N TYR A 67 -18.31 0.03 29.55
CA TYR A 67 -18.05 -1.22 28.82
C TYR A 67 -18.07 -1.05 27.29
N LYS A 68 -18.88 -0.14 26.76
CA LYS A 68 -18.99 0.07 25.31
C LYS A 68 -17.69 0.64 24.73
N GLU A 69 -17.11 1.59 25.45
CA GLU A 69 -15.84 2.22 25.11
C GLU A 69 -14.69 1.21 25.17
N ARG A 70 -14.69 0.33 26.18
CA ARG A 70 -13.70 -0.77 26.28
C ARG A 70 -13.84 -1.76 25.13
N ILE A 71 -15.08 -2.17 24.82
CA ILE A 71 -15.36 -3.07 23.68
C ILE A 71 -14.86 -2.47 22.38
N GLU A 72 -15.09 -1.17 22.15
CA GLU A 72 -14.64 -0.53 20.92
C GLU A 72 -13.10 -0.48 20.86
N GLY A 73 -12.43 -0.13 21.96
CA GLY A 73 -10.98 -0.21 22.04
C GLY A 73 -10.43 -1.63 21.77
N TYR A 74 -11.09 -2.68 22.25
CA TYR A 74 -10.70 -4.05 21.92
C TYR A 74 -10.87 -4.40 20.45
N LYS A 75 -11.90 -3.88 19.77
CA LYS A 75 -12.05 -4.05 18.32
C LYS A 75 -10.99 -3.30 17.53
N GLU A 76 -10.65 -2.09 17.94
CA GLU A 76 -9.55 -1.32 17.34
C GLU A 76 -8.23 -2.09 17.46
N LEU A 77 -7.92 -2.64 18.64
CA LEU A 77 -6.74 -3.47 18.86
C LEU A 77 -6.72 -4.73 17.97
N LYS A 78 -7.88 -5.34 17.69
CA LYS A 78 -7.98 -6.46 16.73
C LYS A 78 -7.65 -6.02 15.31
N GLN A 79 -8.17 -4.87 14.86
CA GLN A 79 -7.85 -4.33 13.55
C GLN A 79 -6.36 -3.99 13.42
N GLU A 80 -5.76 -3.44 14.46
CA GLU A 80 -4.32 -3.19 14.50
C GLU A 80 -3.51 -4.48 14.35
N ASN A 81 -3.89 -5.57 15.05
CA ASN A 81 -3.25 -6.87 14.91
C ASN A 81 -3.28 -7.38 13.46
N GLU A 82 -4.43 -7.29 12.79
CA GLU A 82 -4.57 -7.69 11.39
C GLU A 82 -3.67 -6.86 10.47
N MET A 83 -3.56 -5.55 10.73
CA MET A 83 -2.70 -4.65 9.97
C MET A 83 -1.22 -4.95 10.18
N ILE A 84 -0.81 -5.24 11.42
CA ILE A 84 0.55 -5.68 11.77
C ILE A 84 0.90 -6.96 11.01
N ASP A 85 0.04 -7.98 11.07
CA ASP A 85 0.25 -9.26 10.40
C ASP A 85 0.35 -9.08 8.88
N TYR A 86 -0.51 -8.24 8.30
CA TYR A 86 -0.45 -7.90 6.88
C TYR A 86 0.90 -7.26 6.51
N ILE A 87 1.36 -6.26 7.26
CA ILE A 87 2.62 -5.56 6.99
C ILE A 87 3.81 -6.50 7.15
N MET A 88 3.84 -7.31 8.20
CA MET A 88 4.92 -8.27 8.48
C MET A 88 4.98 -9.37 7.40
N LYS A 89 3.85 -9.90 6.96
CA LYS A 89 3.80 -10.87 5.86
C LYS A 89 4.22 -10.25 4.53
N LYS A 90 3.76 -9.03 4.27
CA LYS A 90 4.10 -8.30 3.05
C LYS A 90 5.60 -7.97 3.00
N SER A 91 6.21 -7.56 4.11
CA SER A 91 7.63 -7.18 4.15
C SER A 91 8.56 -8.34 3.82
N ILE A 92 8.21 -9.58 4.20
CA ILE A 92 8.95 -10.80 3.82
C ILE A 92 8.98 -11.02 2.31
N THR A 93 7.90 -10.66 1.61
CA THR A 93 7.74 -10.87 0.16
C THR A 93 8.01 -9.59 -0.64
N GLN A 94 8.39 -8.50 0.03
CA GLN A 94 8.50 -7.20 -0.58
C GLN A 94 9.79 -7.10 -1.38
N LYS A 95 9.63 -6.73 -2.66
CA LYS A 95 10.74 -6.33 -3.53
C LYS A 95 11.56 -5.21 -2.88
N SER A 96 12.87 -5.24 -3.07
CA SER A 96 13.76 -4.15 -2.68
C SER A 96 13.39 -2.84 -3.38
N LYS A 97 13.82 -1.70 -2.82
CA LYS A 97 13.66 -0.38 -3.46
C LYS A 97 14.12 -0.38 -4.92
N GLN A 98 15.24 -1.04 -5.21
CA GLN A 98 15.82 -1.08 -6.54
C GLN A 98 14.93 -1.87 -7.51
N GLU A 99 14.41 -3.02 -7.07
CA GLU A 99 13.49 -3.83 -7.88
C GLU A 99 12.16 -3.11 -8.13
N ILE A 100 11.63 -2.38 -7.14
CA ILE A 100 10.43 -1.55 -7.31
C ILE A 100 10.69 -0.46 -8.35
N LYS A 101 11.84 0.22 -8.27
CA LYS A 101 12.23 1.26 -9.22
C LYS A 101 12.36 0.71 -10.65
N VAL A 102 13.00 -0.44 -10.82
CA VAL A 102 13.17 -1.09 -12.14
C VAL A 102 11.83 -1.52 -12.72
N GLU A 103 10.97 -2.15 -11.90
CA GLU A 103 9.63 -2.56 -12.30
C GLU A 103 8.77 -1.36 -12.73
N LEU A 104 8.86 -0.25 -12.00
CA LEU A 104 8.15 0.97 -12.33
C LEU A 104 8.61 1.55 -13.66
N ALA A 105 9.94 1.69 -13.85
CA ALA A 105 10.51 2.19 -15.09
C ALA A 105 10.09 1.32 -16.30
N ARG A 106 10.06 -0.02 -16.13
CA ARG A 106 9.58 -0.94 -17.16
C ARG A 106 8.12 -0.67 -17.53
N LYS A 107 7.23 -0.58 -16.54
CA LYS A 107 5.80 -0.31 -16.78
C LYS A 107 5.56 1.04 -17.44
N MET A 108 6.31 2.07 -17.07
CA MET A 108 6.20 3.39 -17.69
C MET A 108 6.65 3.37 -19.15
N ASN A 109 7.73 2.65 -19.47
CA ASN A 109 8.16 2.48 -20.85
C ASN A 109 7.11 1.75 -21.71
N GLU A 110 6.43 0.75 -21.15
CA GLU A 110 5.35 0.02 -21.83
C GLU A 110 4.16 0.92 -22.15
N LEU A 111 3.77 1.81 -21.22
CA LEU A 111 2.71 2.78 -21.43
C LEU A 111 3.06 3.77 -22.55
N LYS A 112 4.27 4.35 -22.52
CA LYS A 112 4.76 5.28 -23.55
C LYS A 112 4.80 4.64 -24.94
N GLN A 113 5.19 3.37 -25.04
CA GLN A 113 5.21 2.63 -26.31
C GLN A 113 3.80 2.29 -26.81
N GLY A 114 2.89 1.91 -25.92
CA GLY A 114 1.49 1.60 -26.25
C GLY A 114 0.76 2.81 -26.84
N GLU A 115 0.90 3.98 -26.22
CA GLU A 115 0.33 5.24 -26.70
C GLU A 115 0.90 5.65 -28.06
N LYS A 116 2.22 5.60 -28.22
CA LYS A 116 2.88 5.90 -29.49
C LYS A 116 2.39 5.01 -30.64
N SER A 117 2.26 3.71 -30.41
CA SER A 117 1.74 2.78 -31.42
C SER A 117 0.29 3.08 -31.84
N THR A 118 -0.51 3.59 -30.91
CA THR A 118 -1.93 3.91 -31.14
C THR A 118 -2.08 5.20 -31.94
N LEU A 119 -1.24 6.19 -31.64
CA LEU A 119 -1.14 7.44 -32.40
C LEU A 119 -0.65 7.17 -33.83
N ASP A 120 0.40 6.36 -34.00
CA ASP A 120 0.95 6.00 -35.32
C ASP A 120 -0.10 5.31 -36.21
N LYS A 121 -0.89 4.40 -35.65
CA LYS A 121 -2.02 3.75 -36.36
C LYS A 121 -3.09 4.76 -36.79
N SER A 122 -3.38 5.74 -35.95
CA SER A 122 -4.38 6.79 -36.24
C SER A 122 -3.90 7.71 -37.36
N ILE A 123 -2.62 8.09 -37.35
CA ILE A 123 -1.98 8.89 -38.41
C ILE A 123 -1.96 8.11 -39.74
N GLN A 124 -1.61 6.82 -39.72
CA GLN A 124 -1.65 5.97 -40.93
C GLN A 124 -3.06 5.85 -41.52
N LYS A 125 -4.09 5.83 -40.67
CA LYS A 125 -5.48 5.75 -41.12
C LYS A 125 -5.92 7.06 -41.75
N LEU A 126 -5.56 8.20 -41.16
CA LEU A 126 -5.82 9.54 -41.70
C LEU A 126 -5.08 9.78 -43.03
N SER A 127 -3.82 9.37 -43.13
CA SER A 127 -3.05 9.54 -44.37
C SER A 127 -3.69 8.76 -45.53
N LYS A 128 -4.10 7.51 -45.31
CA LYS A 128 -4.82 6.71 -46.31
C LYS A 128 -6.12 7.36 -46.81
N ILE A 129 -6.82 8.10 -45.94
CA ILE A 129 -8.04 8.83 -46.31
C ILE A 129 -7.68 10.06 -47.17
N CYS A 130 -6.69 10.84 -46.76
CA CYS A 130 -6.27 12.05 -47.49
C CYS A 130 -5.62 11.78 -48.86
N PHE A 131 -5.01 10.60 -49.08
CA PHE A 131 -4.43 10.20 -50.37
C PHE A 131 -5.44 9.48 -51.30
N SER A 132 -6.71 9.39 -50.91
CA SER A 132 -7.78 8.75 -51.68
C SER A 132 -8.80 9.74 -52.30
N CYS A 133 -8.55 11.04 -52.19
CA CYS A 133 -9.22 12.12 -52.92
C CYS A 133 -8.27 12.71 -53.96
#